data_AF-A0A817JHD4-F1
#
_entry.id   AF-A0A817JHD4-F1
#
_cell.length_a   1.000
_cell.length_b   1.000
_cell.length_c   1.000
_cell.angle_alpha   90.00
_cell.angle_beta   90.00
_cell.angle_gamma   90.00
#
_symmetry.space_group_name_H-M   'P 1'
#
loop_
_entity.id
_entity.type
_entity.pdbx_description
1 polymer ?
#
loop_
_entity_poly.entity_id
_entity_poly.type
_entity_poly.pdbx_seq_one_letter_code
_entity_poly.pdbx_strand_id
1 'polypeptide(L)'
;MTNRNTSQPIVIQPGTSYEFYTFDNNWQKTIFGSFTPCPRSAFAFFCNPCYIAKLNDRTGEHFLTCCINPCSLMVLRTKVRTAFHIRGSLAEDCYTTCCCLYSCATMQIEKELDHQSIPNIVVQTKPGDDVWAFENWWTQSLHQCCENTESCCLVFWCCPCTLYKIYDRADEDLLTCCWPMTLWPLRTKIRTLFRIRGSICGDCLAVYCCPCCALIQMHRELTQQGL
;
A
#
# COMPACT_ATOMS: atom_id res chain seq x y z
N MET A 1 27.74 -32.13 0.75
CA MET A 1 28.47 -30.90 0.40
C MET A 1 27.50 -29.74 0.52
N THR A 2 27.64 -29.00 1.62
CA THR A 2 26.83 -27.85 2.02
C THR A 2 27.18 -26.64 1.17
N ASN A 3 26.24 -26.11 0.39
CA ASN A 3 26.37 -24.78 -0.21
C ASN A 3 25.51 -23.81 0.61
N ARG A 4 26.12 -23.23 1.65
CA ARG A 4 25.55 -22.09 2.37
C ARG A 4 25.70 -20.90 1.44
N ASN A 5 24.62 -20.53 0.76
CA ASN A 5 24.51 -19.18 0.21
C ASN A 5 24.52 -18.22 1.39
N THR A 6 25.70 -17.65 1.64
CA THR A 6 25.90 -16.49 2.49
C THR A 6 25.06 -15.35 1.91
N SER A 7 23.91 -15.10 2.51
CA SER A 7 23.21 -13.84 2.42
C SER A 7 24.16 -12.76 2.92
N GLN A 8 24.78 -12.04 1.98
CA GLN A 8 25.52 -10.84 2.33
C GLN A 8 24.54 -9.84 2.96
N PRO A 9 24.90 -9.20 4.08
CA PRO A 9 24.06 -8.17 4.68
C PRO A 9 23.96 -7.01 3.69
N ILE A 10 22.72 -6.65 3.34
CA ILE A 10 22.45 -5.43 2.57
C ILE A 10 22.90 -4.27 3.44
N VAL A 11 23.99 -3.62 3.03
CA VAL A 11 24.44 -2.36 3.62
C VAL A 11 23.42 -1.29 3.22
N ILE A 12 22.52 -0.97 4.14
CA ILE A 12 21.64 0.20 4.03
C ILE A 12 22.58 1.42 3.97
N GLN A 13 22.56 2.16 2.85
CA GLN A 13 23.33 3.40 2.76
C GLN A 13 22.82 4.37 3.84
N PRO A 14 23.71 5.09 4.55
CA PRO A 14 23.33 6.08 5.54
C PRO A 14 22.83 7.34 4.82
N GLY A 15 21.62 7.24 4.28
CA GLY A 15 20.84 8.27 3.62
C GLY A 15 19.41 8.16 4.11
N THR A 16 19.27 8.35 5.42
CA THR A 16 18.11 8.97 6.08
C THR A 16 16.74 8.36 5.80
N SER A 17 16.33 7.44 6.68
CA SER A 17 14.96 6.92 6.85
C SER A 17 13.87 8.01 6.89
N TYR A 18 14.23 9.27 7.20
CA TYR A 18 13.31 10.39 7.22
C TYR A 18 12.85 10.87 5.83
N GLU A 19 13.65 10.70 4.77
CA GLU A 19 13.36 11.33 3.45
C GLU A 19 12.26 10.59 2.69
N PHE A 20 12.06 9.30 2.97
CA PHE A 20 10.98 8.50 2.39
C PHE A 20 9.63 8.70 3.08
N TYR A 21 9.62 9.29 4.29
CA TYR A 21 8.43 9.52 5.11
C TYR A 21 7.81 10.90 4.93
N THR A 22 8.44 11.80 4.16
CA THR A 22 7.88 13.13 3.93
C THR A 22 6.81 13.08 2.85
N PHE A 23 5.58 13.41 3.23
CA PHE A 23 4.44 13.58 2.34
C PHE A 23 4.19 15.07 2.12
N ASP A 24 4.77 15.63 1.06
CA ASP A 24 4.67 17.07 0.78
C ASP A 24 3.69 17.43 -0.33
N ASN A 25 3.33 16.45 -1.16
CA ASN A 25 2.46 16.68 -2.31
C ASN A 25 0.98 16.65 -1.91
N ASN A 26 0.13 17.29 -2.72
CA ASN A 26 -1.31 17.23 -2.58
C ASN A 26 -1.93 16.67 -3.86
N TRP A 27 -3.12 16.06 -3.74
CA TRP A 27 -3.90 15.66 -4.91
C TRP A 27 -4.16 16.85 -5.83
N GLN A 28 -3.91 16.68 -7.14
CA GLN A 28 -4.11 17.76 -8.10
C GLN A 28 -5.56 18.20 -8.25
N LYS A 29 -6.49 17.29 -8.00
CA LYS A 29 -7.93 17.54 -8.01
C LYS A 29 -8.53 17.10 -6.69
N THR A 30 -9.47 17.88 -6.19
CA THR A 30 -10.31 17.46 -5.06
C THR A 30 -11.24 16.34 -5.51
N ILE A 31 -11.82 15.59 -4.57
CA ILE A 31 -12.75 14.50 -4.87
C ILE A 31 -13.89 14.96 -5.77
N PHE A 32 -14.55 16.07 -5.40
CA PHE A 32 -15.65 16.60 -6.19
C PHE A 32 -15.19 17.32 -7.47
N GLY A 33 -14.02 17.96 -7.46
CA GLY A 33 -13.43 18.58 -8.65
C GLY A 33 -12.91 17.56 -9.68
N SER A 34 -12.87 16.28 -9.32
CA SER A 34 -12.46 15.20 -10.20
C SER A 34 -13.59 14.72 -11.11
N PHE A 35 -14.85 14.98 -10.78
CA PHE A 35 -15.97 14.61 -11.63
C PHE A 35 -16.20 15.67 -12.72
N THR A 36 -16.10 15.27 -13.98
CA THR A 36 -16.37 16.12 -15.15
C THR A 36 -17.30 15.38 -16.11
N PRO A 37 -18.26 16.04 -16.78
CA PRO A 37 -19.17 15.38 -17.73
C PRO A 37 -18.38 14.91 -18.96
N CYS A 38 -17.83 13.70 -18.88
CA CYS A 38 -17.10 13.05 -19.96
C CYS A 38 -17.34 11.52 -19.91
N PRO A 39 -17.11 10.80 -21.02
CA PRO A 39 -17.35 9.34 -21.09
C PRO A 39 -16.60 8.53 -20.02
N ARG A 40 -15.43 9.01 -19.59
CA ARG A 40 -14.63 8.37 -18.54
C ARG A 40 -15.33 8.41 -17.18
N SER A 41 -15.84 9.57 -16.77
CA SER A 41 -16.62 9.71 -15.53
C SER A 41 -17.88 8.86 -15.56
N ALA A 42 -18.53 8.74 -16.74
CA ALA A 42 -19.67 7.85 -16.91
C ALA A 42 -19.26 6.38 -16.73
N PHE A 43 -18.15 5.93 -17.33
CA PHE A 43 -17.65 4.57 -17.16
C PHE A 43 -17.26 4.27 -15.70
N ALA A 44 -16.59 5.21 -15.02
CA ALA A 44 -16.26 5.09 -13.59
C ALA A 44 -17.51 5.03 -12.69
N PHE A 45 -18.60 5.69 -13.10
CA PHE A 45 -19.87 5.65 -12.38
C PHE A 45 -20.65 4.35 -12.63
N PHE A 46 -20.83 3.95 -13.89
CA PHE A 46 -21.68 2.82 -14.28
C PHE A 46 -21.00 1.45 -14.18
N CYS A 47 -19.68 1.33 -14.40
CA CYS A 47 -18.92 0.13 -14.07
C CYS A 47 -17.66 0.46 -13.27
N ASN A 48 -17.87 0.87 -12.02
CA ASN A 48 -16.75 1.14 -11.11
C ASN A 48 -15.79 -0.06 -10.94
N PRO A 49 -16.25 -1.32 -10.79
CA PRO A 49 -15.34 -2.47 -10.68
C PRO A 49 -14.45 -2.65 -11.90
N CYS A 50 -14.99 -2.47 -13.12
CA CYS A 50 -14.22 -2.51 -14.36
C CYS A 50 -13.18 -1.37 -14.40
N TYR A 51 -13.59 -0.18 -13.94
CA TYR A 51 -12.72 0.99 -13.90
C TYR A 51 -11.55 0.80 -12.94
N ILE A 52 -11.82 0.26 -11.75
CA ILE A 52 -10.78 -0.08 -10.78
C ILE A 52 -9.85 -1.14 -11.37
N ALA A 53 -10.37 -2.17 -12.05
CA ALA A 53 -9.54 -3.17 -12.72
C ALA A 53 -8.60 -2.55 -13.77
N LYS A 54 -9.09 -1.61 -14.58
CA LYS A 54 -8.29 -0.82 -15.52
C LYS A 54 -7.18 -0.04 -14.79
N LEU A 55 -7.49 0.62 -13.68
CA LEU A 55 -6.50 1.39 -12.92
C LEU A 55 -5.49 0.50 -12.17
N ASN A 56 -5.92 -0.67 -11.68
CA ASN A 56 -5.03 -1.67 -11.10
C ASN A 56 -4.00 -2.11 -12.15
N ASP A 57 -4.45 -2.51 -13.34
CA ASP A 57 -3.56 -2.88 -14.44
C ASP A 57 -2.59 -1.75 -14.78
N ARG A 58 -3.09 -0.52 -14.87
CA ARG A 58 -2.29 0.70 -15.09
C ARG A 58 -1.21 0.95 -14.03
N THR A 59 -1.40 0.48 -12.80
CA THR A 59 -0.42 0.62 -11.69
C THR A 59 0.39 -0.65 -11.46
N GLY A 60 0.37 -1.61 -12.40
CA GLY A 60 1.10 -2.88 -12.31
C GLY A 60 0.50 -3.89 -11.32
N GLU A 61 -0.77 -3.71 -10.92
CA GLU A 61 -1.50 -4.64 -10.06
C GLU A 61 -2.41 -5.55 -10.89
N HIS A 62 -2.66 -6.76 -10.38
CA HIS A 62 -3.49 -7.72 -11.11
C HIS A 62 -4.93 -7.20 -11.26
N PHE A 63 -5.50 -7.26 -12.47
CA PHE A 63 -6.81 -6.68 -12.76
C PHE A 63 -7.95 -7.25 -11.87
N LEU A 64 -7.87 -8.54 -11.49
CA LEU A 64 -8.85 -9.20 -10.59
C LEU A 64 -8.72 -8.81 -9.11
N THR A 65 -7.81 -7.91 -8.74
CA THR A 65 -7.68 -7.44 -7.35
C THR A 65 -9.01 -6.90 -6.82
N CYS A 66 -9.84 -6.29 -7.68
CA CYS A 66 -11.18 -5.81 -7.33
C CYS A 66 -12.20 -6.92 -7.02
N CYS A 67 -11.98 -8.16 -7.50
CA CYS A 67 -12.85 -9.30 -7.21
C CYS A 67 -12.50 -9.99 -5.88
N ILE A 68 -11.25 -9.85 -5.43
CA ILE A 68 -10.73 -10.51 -4.22
C ILE A 68 -10.81 -9.56 -3.02
N ASN A 69 -10.72 -8.25 -3.26
CA ASN A 69 -10.71 -7.24 -2.21
C ASN A 69 -11.88 -6.24 -2.37
N PRO A 70 -12.89 -6.26 -1.48
CA PRO A 70 -14.00 -5.30 -1.51
C PRO A 70 -13.54 -3.85 -1.28
N CYS A 71 -12.32 -3.66 -0.75
CA CYS A 71 -11.65 -2.38 -0.55
C CYS A 71 -10.53 -2.13 -1.56
N SER A 72 -10.54 -2.75 -2.75
CA SER A 72 -9.51 -2.56 -3.78
C SER A 72 -9.28 -1.09 -4.12
N LEU A 73 -10.32 -0.25 -4.11
CA LEU A 73 -10.18 1.18 -4.36
C LEU A 73 -9.43 1.91 -3.24
N MET A 74 -9.69 1.56 -1.98
CA MET A 74 -8.96 2.11 -0.84
C MET A 74 -7.48 1.76 -0.95
N VAL A 75 -7.16 0.48 -1.20
CA VAL A 75 -5.76 0.06 -1.29
C VAL A 75 -5.05 0.69 -2.50
N LEU A 76 -5.73 0.77 -3.64
CA LEU A 76 -5.18 1.42 -4.83
C LEU A 76 -4.92 2.91 -4.58
N ARG A 77 -5.86 3.61 -3.92
CA ARG A 77 -5.70 5.01 -3.52
C ARG A 77 -4.49 5.17 -2.60
N THR A 78 -4.36 4.33 -1.58
CA THR A 78 -3.22 4.33 -0.66
C THR A 78 -1.90 4.08 -1.40
N LYS A 79 -1.85 3.10 -2.31
CA LYS A 79 -0.68 2.80 -3.14
C LYS A 79 -0.26 4.02 -3.96
N VAL A 80 -1.21 4.64 -4.67
CA VAL A 80 -0.98 5.84 -5.50
C VAL A 80 -0.49 7.01 -4.65
N ARG A 81 -1.16 7.27 -3.54
CA ARG A 81 -0.81 8.32 -2.59
C ARG A 81 0.61 8.14 -2.05
N THR A 82 0.94 6.91 -1.67
CA THR A 82 2.25 6.56 -1.11
C THR A 82 3.36 6.73 -2.14
N ALA A 83 3.16 6.25 -3.36
CA ALA A 83 4.21 6.32 -4.38
C ALA A 83 4.50 7.74 -4.86
N PHE A 84 3.51 8.63 -4.84
CA PHE A 84 3.68 10.03 -5.21
C PHE A 84 3.88 10.96 -4.01
N HIS A 85 4.09 10.42 -2.80
CA HIS A 85 4.29 11.18 -1.56
C HIS A 85 3.17 12.24 -1.33
N ILE A 86 1.92 11.87 -1.63
CA ILE A 86 0.74 12.73 -1.48
C ILE A 86 0.21 12.64 -0.03
N ARG A 87 -0.10 13.79 0.57
CA ARG A 87 -0.68 13.90 1.91
C ARG A 87 -2.02 13.18 2.04
N GLY A 88 -2.26 12.62 3.22
CA GLY A 88 -3.51 11.97 3.61
C GLY A 88 -3.27 10.80 4.55
N SER A 89 -4.36 10.28 5.12
CA SER A 89 -4.33 9.11 6.01
C SER A 89 -5.14 7.96 5.43
N LEU A 90 -4.92 6.76 5.96
CA LEU A 90 -5.74 5.59 5.70
C LEU A 90 -7.20 5.80 6.14
N ALA A 91 -7.45 6.59 7.20
CA ALA A 91 -8.80 6.98 7.59
C ALA A 91 -9.48 7.83 6.50
N GLU A 92 -8.76 8.82 5.95
CA GLU A 92 -9.25 9.63 4.84
C GLU A 92 -9.50 8.77 3.60
N ASP A 93 -8.56 7.87 3.25
CA ASP A 93 -8.71 6.94 2.14
C ASP A 93 -9.94 6.04 2.32
N CYS A 94 -10.19 5.58 3.55
CA CYS A 94 -11.35 4.75 3.87
C CYS A 94 -12.66 5.54 3.76
N TYR A 95 -12.75 6.71 4.40
CA TYR A 95 -13.94 7.57 4.33
C TYR A 95 -14.27 7.94 2.88
N THR A 96 -13.26 8.32 2.11
CA THR A 96 -13.40 8.76 0.72
C THR A 96 -13.87 7.64 -0.20
N THR A 97 -13.50 6.40 0.08
CA THR A 97 -13.83 5.26 -0.79
C THR A 97 -15.10 4.53 -0.36
N CYS A 98 -15.49 4.60 0.92
CA CYS A 98 -16.68 3.93 1.46
C CYS A 98 -17.98 4.77 1.39
N CYS A 99 -17.92 6.10 1.49
CA CYS A 99 -19.11 6.95 1.64
C CYS A 99 -19.74 7.46 0.31
N CYS A 100 -20.07 6.55 -0.62
CA CYS A 100 -20.71 6.85 -1.92
C CYS A 100 -19.89 7.70 -2.91
N LEU A 101 -18.62 8.00 -2.61
CA LEU A 101 -17.71 8.80 -3.45
C LEU A 101 -16.74 7.94 -4.29
N TYR A 102 -17.04 6.65 -4.50
CA TYR A 102 -16.18 5.69 -5.21
C TYR A 102 -15.86 6.09 -6.65
N SER A 103 -16.84 6.65 -7.38
CA SER A 103 -16.64 7.14 -8.75
C SER A 103 -15.76 8.39 -8.78
N CYS A 104 -15.93 9.30 -7.81
CA CYS A 104 -15.10 10.49 -7.68
C CYS A 104 -13.65 10.13 -7.28
N ALA A 105 -13.47 9.19 -6.36
CA ALA A 105 -12.16 8.72 -5.92
C ALA A 105 -11.40 7.98 -7.03
N THR A 106 -12.08 7.12 -7.80
CA THR A 106 -11.49 6.49 -9.01
C THR A 106 -11.07 7.52 -10.06
N MET A 107 -11.92 8.53 -10.31
CA MET A 107 -11.59 9.61 -11.23
C MET A 107 -10.44 10.49 -10.73
N GLN A 108 -10.35 10.72 -9.41
CA GLN A 108 -9.23 11.45 -8.81
C GLN A 108 -7.92 10.72 -9.05
N ILE A 109 -7.89 9.40 -8.83
CA ILE A 109 -6.71 8.55 -9.12
C ILE A 109 -6.35 8.63 -10.59
N GLU A 110 -7.31 8.47 -11.51
CA GLU A 110 -7.00 8.54 -12.93
C GLU A 110 -6.42 9.89 -13.34
N LYS A 111 -6.99 11.00 -12.84
CA LYS A 111 -6.48 12.34 -13.14
C LYS A 111 -5.09 12.58 -12.57
N GLU A 112 -4.78 11.99 -11.41
CA GLU A 112 -3.43 12.03 -10.86
C GLU A 112 -2.47 11.22 -11.73
N LEU A 113 -2.84 10.00 -12.15
CA LEU A 113 -2.01 9.20 -13.07
C LEU A 113 -1.80 9.90 -14.42
N ASP A 114 -2.81 10.60 -14.94
CA ASP A 114 -2.71 11.42 -16.15
C ASP A 114 -1.76 12.61 -15.94
N HIS A 115 -1.82 13.27 -14.78
CA HIS A 115 -0.92 14.38 -14.42
C HIS A 115 0.54 13.92 -14.31
N GLN A 116 0.76 12.77 -13.67
CA GLN A 116 2.07 12.13 -13.53
C GLN A 116 2.54 11.44 -14.82
N SER A 117 1.80 11.58 -15.94
CA SER A 117 2.11 11.01 -17.25
C SER A 117 2.30 9.48 -17.24
N ILE A 118 1.64 8.77 -16.32
CA ILE A 118 1.68 7.31 -16.25
C ILE A 118 0.89 6.74 -17.44
N PRO A 119 1.46 5.88 -18.29
CA PRO A 119 0.75 5.34 -19.46
C PRO A 119 -0.45 4.46 -19.04
N ASN A 120 -1.43 4.27 -19.94
CA ASN A 120 -2.60 3.42 -19.67
C ASN A 120 -2.30 1.92 -19.68
N ILE A 121 -1.17 1.52 -20.26
CA ILE A 121 -0.69 0.13 -20.35
C ILE A 121 0.70 0.13 -19.76
N VAL A 122 1.02 -0.85 -18.91
CA VAL A 122 2.37 -1.06 -18.40
C VAL A 122 3.28 -1.42 -19.58
N VAL A 123 3.95 -0.41 -20.13
CA VAL A 123 5.06 -0.60 -21.06
C VAL A 123 6.28 -0.89 -20.19
N GLN A 124 7.04 -1.93 -20.50
CA GLN A 124 8.32 -2.15 -19.82
C GLN A 124 9.22 -0.94 -20.05
N THR A 125 9.31 -0.07 -19.05
CA THR A 125 10.22 1.07 -19.03
C THR A 125 11.60 0.58 -18.61
N LYS A 126 12.63 1.39 -18.92
CA LYS A 126 14.00 1.08 -18.51
C LYS A 126 14.07 1.05 -16.98
N PRO A 127 14.91 0.18 -16.38
CA PRO A 127 15.11 0.16 -14.93
C PRO A 127 15.56 1.56 -14.45
N GLY A 128 14.78 2.18 -13.58
CA GLY A 128 15.00 3.53 -13.04
C GLY A 128 13.85 4.53 -13.25
N ASP A 129 13.01 4.36 -14.30
CA ASP A 129 11.93 5.30 -14.63
C ASP A 129 10.54 4.84 -14.16
N ASP A 130 10.40 3.59 -13.70
CA ASP A 130 9.12 3.05 -13.23
C ASP A 130 8.90 3.34 -11.74
N VAL A 131 7.86 4.11 -11.43
CA VAL A 131 7.39 4.40 -10.07
C VAL A 131 7.02 3.13 -9.31
N TRP A 132 6.62 2.08 -10.04
CA TRP A 132 6.20 0.79 -9.51
C TRP A 132 7.29 -0.29 -9.61
N ALA A 133 8.51 0.07 -10.03
CA ALA A 133 9.66 -0.83 -9.97
C ALA A 133 10.11 -1.00 -8.52
N PHE A 134 9.45 -1.93 -7.85
CA PHE A 134 9.84 -2.35 -6.51
C PHE A 134 11.05 -3.28 -6.60
N GLU A 135 12.14 -2.88 -5.96
CA GLU A 135 13.44 -3.54 -6.03
C GLU A 135 13.78 -4.30 -4.75
N ASN A 136 13.20 -3.89 -3.62
CA ASN A 136 13.50 -4.43 -2.30
C ASN A 136 12.65 -5.67 -1.99
N TRP A 137 13.08 -6.47 -1.02
CA TRP A 137 12.33 -7.61 -0.49
C TRP A 137 12.03 -7.39 0.98
N TRP A 138 10.94 -7.98 1.49
CA TRP A 138 10.70 -8.03 2.94
C TRP A 138 11.92 -8.67 3.62
N THR A 139 12.43 -8.05 4.69
CA THR A 139 13.64 -8.58 5.33
C THR A 139 13.41 -9.96 5.92
N GLN A 140 12.19 -10.23 6.37
CA GLN A 140 11.79 -11.54 6.89
C GLN A 140 10.60 -12.06 6.12
N SER A 141 10.52 -13.38 5.97
CA SER A 141 9.35 -14.01 5.37
C SER A 141 8.17 -14.07 6.35
N LEU A 142 6.94 -14.17 5.84
CA LEU A 142 5.73 -14.25 6.67
C LEU A 142 5.74 -15.46 7.63
N HIS A 143 6.37 -16.57 7.24
CA HIS A 143 6.38 -17.81 8.02
C HIS A 143 7.42 -17.83 9.15
N GLN A 144 8.30 -16.82 9.22
CA GLN A 144 9.32 -16.70 10.28
C GLN A 144 8.80 -15.95 11.53
N CYS A 145 7.48 -15.86 11.70
CA CYS A 145 6.87 -15.23 12.87
C CYS A 145 7.28 -15.94 14.18
N CYS A 146 7.41 -17.28 14.15
CA CYS A 146 7.73 -18.12 15.31
C CYS A 146 9.23 -18.19 15.67
N GLU A 147 10.14 -17.59 14.89
CA GLU A 147 11.58 -17.62 15.22
C GLU A 147 11.94 -16.77 16.44
N ASN A 148 11.15 -15.74 16.76
CA ASN A 148 11.28 -14.99 18.02
C ASN A 148 9.97 -15.04 18.79
N THR A 149 9.97 -15.84 19.84
CA THR A 149 8.84 -16.07 20.74
C THR A 149 8.35 -14.78 21.38
N GLU A 150 9.22 -13.81 21.65
CA GLU A 150 8.85 -12.53 22.27
C GLU A 150 7.92 -11.68 21.40
N SER A 151 8.22 -11.47 20.11
CA SER A 151 7.33 -10.72 19.21
C SER A 151 6.01 -11.45 18.98
N CYS A 152 6.07 -12.78 18.91
CA CYS A 152 4.88 -13.61 18.75
C CYS A 152 3.97 -13.55 19.99
N CYS A 153 4.57 -13.62 21.19
CA CYS A 153 3.86 -13.43 22.44
C CYS A 153 3.31 -12.00 22.58
N LEU A 154 4.05 -10.97 22.16
CA LEU A 154 3.59 -9.58 22.22
C LEU A 154 2.36 -9.33 21.33
N VAL A 155 2.37 -9.88 20.11
CA VAL A 155 1.22 -9.78 19.19
C VAL A 155 0.05 -10.62 19.65
N PHE A 156 0.30 -11.81 20.21
CA PHE A 156 -0.79 -12.67 20.70
C PHE A 156 -1.41 -12.13 22.01
N TRP A 157 -0.59 -11.73 23.00
CA TRP A 157 -1.06 -11.24 24.30
C TRP A 157 -1.52 -9.77 24.26
N CYS A 158 -0.94 -8.92 23.41
CA CYS A 158 -1.44 -7.56 23.17
C CYS A 158 -1.39 -7.15 21.68
N CYS A 159 -2.24 -7.79 20.87
CA CYS A 159 -2.47 -7.39 19.48
C CYS A 159 -2.82 -5.90 19.34
N PRO A 160 -3.74 -5.32 20.14
CA PRO A 160 -4.08 -3.89 20.02
C PRO A 160 -2.88 -2.96 20.28
N CYS A 161 -2.02 -3.29 21.26
CA CYS A 161 -0.82 -2.50 21.54
C CYS A 161 0.15 -2.51 20.36
N THR A 162 0.35 -3.69 19.76
CA THR A 162 1.29 -3.84 18.64
C THR A 162 0.75 -3.16 17.39
N LEU A 163 -0.55 -3.30 17.14
CA LEU A 163 -1.26 -2.60 16.08
C LEU A 163 -1.08 -1.10 16.24
N TYR A 164 -1.38 -0.54 17.41
CA TYR A 164 -1.17 0.88 17.69
C TYR A 164 0.26 1.33 17.38
N LYS A 165 1.27 0.62 17.88
CA LYS A 165 2.69 0.96 17.62
C LYS A 165 3.01 0.97 16.12
N ILE A 166 2.45 0.05 15.34
CA ILE A 166 2.68 0.02 13.89
C ILE A 166 2.00 1.21 13.21
N TYR A 167 0.76 1.55 13.58
CA TYR A 167 0.06 2.70 13.01
C TYR A 167 0.75 4.02 13.35
N ASP A 168 1.16 4.20 14.61
CA ASP A 168 1.88 5.37 15.09
C ASP A 168 3.21 5.54 14.32
N ARG A 169 4.00 4.47 14.19
CA ARG A 169 5.26 4.48 13.41
C ARG A 169 5.05 4.59 11.90
N ALA A 170 3.88 4.21 11.41
CA ALA A 170 3.50 4.38 10.02
C ALA A 170 2.88 5.76 9.76
N ASP A 171 2.82 6.66 10.75
CA ASP A 171 2.17 7.97 10.67
C ASP A 171 0.70 7.84 10.21
N GLU A 172 -0.08 7.05 10.94
CA GLU A 172 -1.50 6.80 10.69
C GLU A 172 -2.34 6.93 11.97
N ASP A 173 -3.55 7.48 11.83
CA ASP A 173 -4.42 7.77 12.98
C ASP A 173 -4.87 6.51 13.73
N LEU A 174 -4.92 6.59 15.06
CA LEU A 174 -5.34 5.50 15.95
C LEU A 174 -6.76 4.98 15.65
N LEU A 175 -7.69 5.86 15.25
CA LEU A 175 -9.06 5.46 14.89
C LEU A 175 -9.09 4.48 13.70
N THR A 176 -8.09 4.56 12.83
CA THR A 176 -7.93 3.68 11.67
C THR A 176 -7.72 2.22 12.08
N CYS A 177 -7.05 1.98 13.23
CA CYS A 177 -6.74 0.63 13.69
C CYS A 177 -7.99 -0.16 14.12
N CYS A 178 -9.06 0.55 14.52
CA CYS A 178 -10.33 -0.05 14.91
C CYS A 178 -11.14 -0.57 13.71
N TRP A 179 -10.73 -0.23 12.48
CA TRP A 179 -11.40 -0.67 11.27
C TRP A 179 -10.65 -1.89 10.70
N PRO A 180 -11.24 -3.10 10.72
CA PRO A 180 -10.54 -4.34 10.33
C PRO A 180 -10.07 -4.35 8.87
N MET A 181 -10.60 -3.44 8.05
CA MET A 181 -10.27 -3.31 6.63
C MET A 181 -8.94 -2.57 6.37
N THR A 182 -8.33 -1.93 7.36
CA THR A 182 -7.20 -1.00 7.13
C THR A 182 -5.83 -1.68 7.23
N LEU A 183 -5.74 -2.91 7.74
CA LEU A 183 -4.47 -3.63 7.91
C LEU A 183 -3.77 -3.98 6.58
N TRP A 184 -4.55 -4.17 5.53
CA TRP A 184 -4.14 -4.59 4.20
C TRP A 184 -3.65 -3.37 3.39
N PRO A 185 -4.39 -2.23 3.40
CA PRO A 185 -3.85 -0.94 2.99
C PRO A 185 -2.58 -0.53 3.73
N LEU A 186 -2.50 -0.72 5.06
CA LEU A 186 -1.30 -0.39 5.84
C LEU A 186 -0.09 -1.18 5.36
N ARG A 187 -0.27 -2.48 5.14
CA ARG A 187 0.77 -3.32 4.56
C ARG A 187 1.20 -2.83 3.17
N THR A 188 0.24 -2.42 2.34
CA THR A 188 0.52 -1.84 1.01
C THR A 188 1.26 -0.50 1.12
N LYS A 189 0.91 0.36 2.10
CA LYS A 189 1.60 1.63 2.39
C LYS A 189 3.06 1.34 2.72
N ILE A 190 3.34 0.51 3.72
CA ILE A 190 4.71 0.13 4.13
C ILE A 190 5.48 -0.44 2.94
N ARG A 191 4.87 -1.34 2.18
CA ARG A 191 5.49 -1.94 0.99
C ARG A 191 5.84 -0.90 -0.07
N THR A 192 4.93 0.03 -0.34
CA THR A 192 5.12 1.08 -1.36
C THR A 192 6.16 2.10 -0.90
N LEU A 193 6.14 2.51 0.38
CA LEU A 193 7.12 3.41 0.99
C LEU A 193 8.54 2.88 0.85
N PHE A 194 8.76 1.61 1.19
CA PHE A 194 10.08 0.99 1.14
C PHE A 194 10.39 0.30 -0.20
N ARG A 195 9.56 0.52 -1.24
CA ARG A 195 9.69 -0.09 -2.58
C ARG A 195 9.91 -1.61 -2.53
N ILE A 196 9.18 -2.29 -1.65
CA ILE A 196 9.25 -3.74 -1.44
C ILE A 196 8.38 -4.45 -2.50
N ARG A 197 8.92 -5.52 -3.08
CA ARG A 197 8.26 -6.36 -4.08
C ARG A 197 7.01 -7.03 -3.51
N GLY A 198 5.96 -7.06 -4.33
CA GLY A 198 4.69 -7.69 -4.01
C GLY A 198 3.55 -7.11 -4.82
N SER A 199 2.35 -7.55 -4.52
CA SER A 199 1.11 -7.08 -5.12
C SER A 199 0.08 -6.81 -4.02
N ILE A 200 -0.90 -5.95 -4.32
CA ILE A 200 -2.05 -5.72 -3.45
C ILE A 200 -2.72 -7.04 -3.11
N CYS A 201 -2.92 -7.92 -4.09
CA CYS A 201 -3.51 -9.24 -3.85
C CYS A 201 -2.67 -10.09 -2.86
N GLY A 202 -1.34 -10.04 -2.98
CA GLY A 202 -0.43 -10.70 -2.04
C GLY A 202 -0.54 -10.13 -0.62
N ASP A 203 -0.68 -8.81 -0.50
CA ASP A 203 -0.86 -8.15 0.80
C ASP A 203 -2.20 -8.51 1.45
N CYS A 204 -3.27 -8.59 0.64
CA CYS A 204 -4.59 -9.06 1.09
C CYS A 204 -4.51 -10.51 1.60
N LEU A 205 -3.88 -11.39 0.81
CA LEU A 205 -3.76 -12.81 1.17
C LEU A 205 -2.89 -13.03 2.40
N ALA A 206 -1.80 -12.26 2.55
CA ALA A 206 -0.93 -12.31 3.72
C ALA A 206 -1.70 -11.99 5.02
N VAL A 207 -2.48 -10.91 4.98
CA VAL A 207 -3.32 -10.48 6.11
C VAL A 207 -4.46 -11.45 6.37
N TYR A 208 -5.12 -11.95 5.32
CA TYR A 208 -6.23 -12.89 5.45
C TYR A 208 -5.78 -14.26 6.00
N CYS A 209 -4.65 -14.78 5.52
CA CYS A 209 -4.14 -16.09 5.91
C CYS A 209 -3.55 -16.10 7.32
N CYS A 210 -2.78 -15.08 7.71
CA CYS A 210 -2.23 -14.96 9.05
C CYS A 210 -2.01 -13.48 9.42
N PRO A 211 -3.01 -12.80 10.00
CA PRO A 211 -2.89 -11.38 10.35
C PRO A 211 -1.79 -11.13 11.39
N CYS A 212 -1.59 -12.06 12.34
CA CYS A 212 -0.51 -11.97 13.33
C CYS A 212 0.87 -12.01 12.67
N CYS A 213 1.07 -12.90 11.70
CA CYS A 213 2.33 -13.01 10.96
C CYS A 213 2.60 -11.73 10.16
N ALA A 214 1.56 -11.20 9.49
CA ALA A 214 1.65 -9.95 8.75
C ALA A 214 2.01 -8.77 9.67
N LEU A 215 1.41 -8.69 10.87
CA LEU A 215 1.71 -7.68 11.88
C LEU A 215 3.15 -7.76 12.37
N ILE A 216 3.63 -8.95 12.72
CA ILE A 216 5.01 -9.15 13.17
C ILE A 216 6.00 -8.75 12.07
N GLN A 217 5.72 -9.15 10.83
CA GLN A 217 6.57 -8.80 9.69
C GLN A 217 6.64 -7.28 9.49
N MET A 218 5.50 -6.57 9.53
CA MET A 218 5.46 -5.10 9.42
C MET A 218 6.16 -4.41 10.59
N HIS A 219 5.95 -4.88 11.82
CA HIS A 219 6.59 -4.32 13.01
C HIS A 219 8.11 -4.40 12.91
N ARG A 220 8.64 -5.56 12.49
CA ARG A 220 10.08 -5.78 12.34
C ARG A 220 10.67 -4.96 11.22
N GLU A 221 9.95 -4.87 10.09
CA GLU A 221 10.39 -4.05 8.96
C GLU A 221 10.53 -2.59 9.41
N LEU A 222 9.51 -2.01 10.07
CA LEU A 222 9.60 -0.64 10.61
C LEU A 222 10.78 -0.45 11.57
N THR A 223 10.98 -1.38 12.52
CA THR A 223 12.09 -1.30 13.47
C THR A 223 13.45 -1.40 12.80
N GLN A 224 13.59 -2.19 11.75
CA GLN A 224 14.83 -2.28 10.98
C GLN A 224 15.12 -1.02 10.18
N GLN A 225 14.08 -0.34 9.71
CA GLN A 225 14.21 0.96 9.04
C GLN A 225 14.46 2.11 10.04
N GLY A 226 14.50 1.81 11.35
CA GLY A 226 14.82 2.78 12.41
C GLY A 226 13.62 3.57 12.94
N LEU A 227 12.41 3.02 12.81
CA LEU A 227 11.13 3.61 13.25
C LEU A 227 10.51 2.86 14.45
#